data_AF-A0A845S619-F1
#
_entry.id   AF-A0A845S619-F1
#
_cell.length_a   1.000
_cell.length_b   1.000
_cell.length_c   1.000
_cell.angle_alpha   90.00
_cell.angle_beta   90.00
_cell.angle_gamma   90.00
#
_symmetry.space_group_name_H-M   'P 1'
#
loop_
_entity.id
_entity.type
_entity.pdbx_description
1 polymer ?
#
loop_
_entity_poly.entity_id
_entity_poly.type
_entity_poly.pdbx_seq_one_letter_code
_entity_poly.pdbx_strand_id
1 'polypeptide(L)'
;MESFLPTTPEKQPTIDSIALGFKRLLQVEGLNNAIPIPYDQLDQILAQADFTPASPDATNDVLQDNHLLCRSENFSRVLDLLLTHTPIDLENKNYANMCTMSSSSGYRIAMEEGFSGKDVGGLVKVVLSFEGTNIENHGHVSTDNELWKQKPRTAEVSIIGSGVINYDDIKLVSFRFPIRFYPAERLTDAELDLLDAEQIKFVVRHYTQKKAAQ
;
A
#
# COMPACT_ATOMS: atom_id res chain seq x y z
N MET A 1 37.82 16.93 -31.91
CA MET A 1 37.89 16.21 -30.62
C MET A 1 36.82 16.80 -29.74
N GLU A 2 35.62 16.23 -29.80
CA GLU A 2 34.53 16.62 -28.90
C GLU A 2 34.77 15.95 -27.55
N SER A 3 34.79 16.76 -26.50
CA SER A 3 34.96 16.30 -25.12
C SER A 3 33.67 15.61 -24.66
N PHE A 4 33.74 14.31 -24.45
CA PHE A 4 32.74 13.59 -23.68
C PHE A 4 32.86 14.03 -22.22
N LEU A 5 31.92 14.87 -21.76
CA LEU A 5 31.71 15.07 -20.33
C LEU A 5 31.14 13.76 -19.78
N PRO A 6 31.73 13.16 -18.73
CA PRO A 6 31.13 12.02 -18.07
C PRO A 6 29.84 12.49 -17.41
N THR A 7 28.70 11.98 -17.89
CA THR A 7 27.42 12.09 -17.20
C THR A 7 27.58 11.44 -15.83
N THR A 8 27.49 12.24 -14.76
CA THR A 8 27.44 11.74 -13.40
C THR A 8 26.35 10.67 -13.31
N PRO A 9 26.61 9.45 -12.81
CA PRO A 9 25.56 8.46 -12.66
C PRO A 9 24.47 9.04 -11.77
N GLU A 10 23.27 9.16 -12.31
CA GLU A 10 22.10 9.61 -11.58
C GLU A 10 21.91 8.63 -10.41
N LYS A 11 22.07 9.11 -9.17
CA LYS A 11 21.95 8.24 -7.99
C LYS A 11 20.53 7.70 -7.94
N GLN A 12 20.39 6.38 -8.02
CA GLN A 12 19.13 5.69 -7.85
C GLN A 12 18.50 6.12 -6.51
N PRO A 13 17.22 6.53 -6.48
CA PRO A 13 16.56 6.98 -5.25
C PRO A 13 16.53 5.85 -4.20
N THR A 14 16.69 6.23 -2.94
CA THR A 14 16.58 5.32 -1.79
C THR A 14 15.13 5.26 -1.29
N ILE A 15 14.75 4.18 -0.60
CA ILE A 15 13.43 4.03 0.05
C ILE A 15 13.12 5.24 0.95
N ASP A 16 14.10 5.65 1.77
CA ASP A 16 13.99 6.83 2.62
C ASP A 16 13.75 8.11 1.83
N SER A 17 14.40 8.28 0.68
CA SER A 17 14.20 9.47 -0.16
C SER A 17 12.78 9.53 -0.76
N ILE A 18 12.18 8.39 -1.07
CA ILE A 18 10.81 8.31 -1.63
C ILE A 18 9.77 8.49 -0.53
N ALA A 19 9.95 7.81 0.61
CA ALA A 19 9.11 8.00 1.78
C ALA A 19 9.13 9.46 2.25
N LEU A 20 10.31 10.10 2.24
CA LEU A 20 10.46 11.52 2.54
C LEU A 20 9.81 12.40 1.46
N GLY A 21 9.88 12.02 0.18
CA GLY A 21 9.18 12.68 -0.92
C GLY A 21 7.67 12.74 -0.67
N PHE A 22 7.04 11.59 -0.39
CA PHE A 22 5.61 11.52 -0.05
C PHE A 22 5.27 12.28 1.24
N LYS A 23 6.15 12.26 2.25
CA LYS A 23 5.98 13.05 3.48
C LYS A 23 6.07 14.56 3.24
N ARG A 24 6.86 15.01 2.27
CA ARG A 24 6.99 16.45 1.93
C ARG A 24 5.79 16.97 1.15
N LEU A 25 5.14 16.14 0.33
CA LEU A 25 3.88 16.52 -0.36
C LEU A 25 2.77 16.94 0.62
N LEU A 26 2.83 16.50 1.89
CA LEU A 26 1.90 16.89 2.96
C LEU A 26 2.10 18.28 3.54
N GLN A 27 3.35 18.73 3.58
CA GLN A 27 3.76 19.84 4.45
C GLN A 27 3.71 21.18 3.71
N VAL A 28 3.26 21.17 2.47
CA VAL A 28 3.35 22.32 1.59
C VAL A 28 1.94 22.81 1.23
N GLU A 29 1.53 23.89 1.89
CA GLU A 29 0.62 24.85 1.28
C GLU A 29 1.45 25.69 0.28
N GLY A 30 1.22 25.49 -1.02
CA GLY A 30 1.63 26.47 -2.04
C GLY A 30 3.01 26.36 -2.72
N LEU A 31 3.50 25.17 -3.10
CA LEU A 31 4.60 25.11 -4.10
C LEU A 31 4.07 24.92 -5.51
N ASN A 32 4.21 26.00 -6.28
CA ASN A 32 4.61 25.91 -7.67
C ASN A 32 6.07 25.42 -7.73
N ASN A 33 6.31 24.36 -8.50
CA ASN A 33 7.58 23.87 -9.04
C ASN A 33 8.54 23.04 -8.15
N ALA A 34 8.88 21.86 -8.70
CA ALA A 34 10.08 21.03 -8.49
C ALA A 34 10.22 20.19 -7.20
N ILE A 35 9.18 19.43 -6.84
CA ILE A 35 9.38 18.18 -6.07
C ILE A 35 9.46 17.04 -7.11
N PRO A 36 10.55 16.23 -7.12
CA PRO A 36 10.68 15.09 -8.05
C PRO A 36 9.50 14.15 -7.87
N ILE A 37 8.90 13.75 -8.99
CA ILE A 37 7.73 12.88 -9.09
C ILE A 37 8.06 11.54 -8.41
N PRO A 38 7.57 11.25 -7.18
CA PRO A 38 7.90 10.00 -6.51
C PRO A 38 7.16 8.81 -7.15
N TYR A 39 6.17 9.08 -8.00
CA TYR A 39 5.35 8.07 -8.66
C TYR A 39 6.10 7.29 -9.74
N ASP A 40 6.90 7.97 -10.58
CA ASP A 40 7.75 7.28 -11.57
C ASP A 40 8.78 6.39 -10.87
N GLN A 41 9.36 6.89 -9.77
CA GLN A 41 10.33 6.15 -8.96
C GLN A 41 9.67 4.96 -8.25
N LEU A 42 8.43 5.12 -7.77
CA LEU A 42 7.65 4.03 -7.20
C LEU A 42 7.37 2.94 -8.25
N ASP A 43 6.94 3.30 -9.46
CA ASP A 43 6.72 2.32 -10.53
C ASP A 43 8.00 1.59 -10.91
N GLN A 44 9.13 2.30 -10.98
CA GLN A 44 10.44 1.69 -11.24
C GLN A 44 10.85 0.71 -10.13
N ILE A 45 10.62 1.07 -8.86
CA ILE A 45 10.88 0.21 -7.71
C ILE A 45 10.00 -1.03 -7.74
N LEU A 46 8.70 -0.85 -8.00
CA LEU A 46 7.77 -1.97 -8.10
C LEU A 46 8.17 -2.88 -9.25
N ALA A 47 8.55 -2.33 -10.40
CA ALA A 47 9.05 -3.12 -11.53
C ALA A 47 10.36 -3.87 -11.21
N GLN A 48 11.27 -3.29 -10.41
CA GLN A 48 12.49 -3.94 -9.92
C GLN A 48 12.21 -5.06 -8.92
N ALA A 49 11.13 -4.91 -8.15
CA ALA A 49 10.61 -5.94 -7.24
C ALA A 49 9.69 -6.95 -7.94
N ASP A 50 9.65 -6.98 -9.28
CA ASP A 50 8.77 -7.83 -10.08
C ASP A 50 7.26 -7.63 -9.85
N PHE A 51 6.85 -6.44 -9.44
CA PHE A 51 5.44 -6.01 -9.40
C PHE A 51 5.09 -5.15 -10.62
N THR A 52 3.90 -5.37 -11.16
CA THR A 52 3.34 -4.57 -12.27
C THR A 52 1.93 -4.11 -11.97
N PRO A 53 1.48 -2.98 -12.56
CA PRO A 53 0.09 -2.55 -12.46
C PRO A 53 -0.87 -3.70 -12.79
N ALA A 54 -1.81 -3.94 -11.88
CA ALA A 54 -2.79 -5.01 -12.00
C ALA A 54 -3.91 -4.60 -12.97
N SER A 55 -4.39 -5.55 -13.78
CA SER A 55 -5.62 -5.35 -14.55
C SER A 55 -6.84 -5.36 -13.62
N PRO A 56 -8.00 -4.83 -14.05
CA PRO A 56 -9.24 -4.94 -13.29
C PRO A 56 -9.61 -6.39 -12.95
N ASP A 57 -9.43 -7.31 -13.89
CA ASP A 57 -9.73 -8.74 -13.69
C ASP A 57 -8.80 -9.36 -12.64
N ALA A 58 -7.49 -9.17 -12.76
CA ALA A 58 -6.52 -9.71 -11.80
C ALA A 58 -6.72 -9.11 -10.40
N THR A 59 -7.08 -7.81 -10.34
CA THR A 59 -7.44 -7.16 -9.08
C THR A 59 -8.68 -7.82 -8.48
N ASN A 60 -9.74 -7.99 -9.27
CA ASN A 60 -10.97 -8.60 -8.80
C ASN A 60 -10.78 -10.04 -8.34
N ASP A 61 -9.98 -10.84 -9.06
CA ASP A 61 -9.65 -12.22 -8.68
C ASP A 61 -9.05 -12.28 -7.27
N VAL A 62 -8.06 -11.42 -6.98
CA VAL A 62 -7.45 -11.35 -5.66
C VAL A 62 -8.41 -10.78 -4.61
N LEU A 63 -9.18 -9.73 -4.95
CA LEU A 63 -10.08 -9.08 -4.00
C LEU A 63 -11.26 -9.98 -3.58
N GLN A 64 -11.66 -10.92 -4.43
CA GLN A 64 -12.74 -11.88 -4.15
C GLN A 64 -12.24 -13.18 -3.48
N ASP A 65 -10.93 -13.39 -3.39
CA ASP A 65 -10.38 -14.58 -2.73
C ASP A 65 -10.51 -14.48 -1.19
N ASN A 66 -11.40 -15.31 -0.65
CA ASN A 66 -11.70 -15.36 0.78
C ASN A 66 -10.63 -16.08 1.61
N HIS A 67 -9.67 -16.75 0.98
CA HIS A 67 -8.55 -17.41 1.67
C HIS A 67 -7.41 -16.45 2.00
N LEU A 68 -7.38 -15.29 1.34
CA LEU A 68 -6.35 -14.29 1.56
C LEU A 68 -6.64 -13.44 2.79
N LEU A 69 -5.55 -12.95 3.38
CA LEU A 69 -5.56 -11.93 4.42
C LEU A 69 -5.17 -10.58 3.83
N CYS A 70 -5.52 -9.52 4.53
CA CYS A 70 -5.11 -8.17 4.22
C CYS A 70 -4.53 -7.46 5.43
N ARG A 71 -3.69 -6.46 5.18
CA ARG A 71 -3.16 -5.58 6.22
C ARG A 71 -2.84 -4.21 5.66
N SER A 72 -3.27 -3.17 6.37
CA SER A 72 -2.75 -1.82 6.14
C SER A 72 -1.42 -1.66 6.87
N GLU A 73 -0.38 -1.22 6.15
CA GLU A 73 1.00 -1.23 6.65
C GLU A 73 1.75 0.05 6.27
N ASN A 74 2.82 0.33 7.01
CA ASN A 74 3.71 1.45 6.76
C ASN A 74 4.37 1.34 5.38
N PHE A 75 4.33 2.44 4.62
CA PHE A 75 4.86 2.51 3.25
C PHE A 75 6.33 2.07 3.15
N SER A 76 7.20 2.52 4.06
CA SER A 76 8.62 2.14 4.04
C SER A 76 8.81 0.65 4.31
N ARG A 77 8.08 0.07 5.28
CA ARG A 77 8.14 -1.38 5.54
C ARG A 77 7.68 -2.20 4.35
N VAL A 78 6.67 -1.74 3.62
CA VAL A 78 6.25 -2.38 2.37
C VAL A 78 7.35 -2.29 1.32
N LEU A 79 7.97 -1.12 1.14
CA LEU A 79 9.07 -1.01 0.18
C LEU A 79 10.29 -1.87 0.56
N ASP A 80 10.64 -1.95 1.84
CA ASP A 80 11.71 -2.83 2.33
C ASP A 80 11.38 -4.31 2.04
N LEU A 81 10.14 -4.73 2.29
CA LEU A 81 9.67 -6.06 1.92
C LEU A 81 9.82 -6.32 0.43
N LEU A 82 9.40 -5.39 -0.42
CA LEU A 82 9.39 -5.57 -1.87
C LEU A 82 10.79 -5.52 -2.49
N LEU A 83 11.69 -4.68 -1.99
CA LEU A 83 13.02 -4.46 -2.60
C LEU A 83 14.12 -5.31 -1.98
N THR A 84 14.08 -5.52 -0.67
CA THR A 84 15.15 -6.22 0.05
C THR A 84 14.69 -7.54 0.64
N HIS A 85 13.44 -7.94 0.36
CA HIS A 85 12.82 -9.17 0.86
C HIS A 85 12.84 -9.25 2.39
N THR A 86 12.85 -8.10 3.07
CA THR A 86 12.83 -8.03 4.54
C THR A 86 11.41 -8.36 5.02
N PRO A 87 11.19 -9.48 5.75
CA PRO A 87 9.86 -9.86 6.19
C PRO A 87 9.22 -8.81 7.09
N ILE A 88 7.88 -8.76 7.08
CA ILE A 88 7.11 -7.90 7.98
C ILE A 88 6.66 -8.74 9.17
N ASP A 89 7.32 -8.52 10.31
CA ASP A 89 6.91 -9.15 11.56
C ASP A 89 5.56 -8.62 12.06
N LEU A 90 4.71 -9.56 12.46
CA LEU A 90 3.42 -9.31 13.08
C LEU A 90 3.53 -9.57 14.59
N GLU A 91 3.83 -8.52 15.33
CA GLU A 91 3.98 -8.57 16.78
C GLU A 91 2.71 -8.05 17.48
N ASN A 92 1.64 -8.85 17.56
CA ASN A 92 0.60 -8.59 18.57
C ASN A 92 -0.45 -9.71 18.67
N LYS A 93 -0.61 -10.30 19.86
CA LYS A 93 -1.76 -11.18 20.18
C LYS A 93 -2.94 -10.44 20.85
N ASN A 94 -2.79 -9.15 21.13
CA ASN A 94 -3.78 -8.42 21.95
C ASN A 94 -4.60 -7.40 21.15
N TYR A 95 -4.19 -7.07 19.92
CA TYR A 95 -4.88 -6.10 19.07
C TYR A 95 -5.00 -6.61 17.64
N ALA A 96 -6.09 -6.20 16.97
CA ALA A 96 -6.28 -6.42 15.54
C ALA A 96 -5.07 -5.92 14.77
N ASN A 97 -4.51 -6.78 13.93
CA ASN A 97 -3.32 -6.48 13.16
C ASN A 97 -3.43 -6.94 11.69
N MET A 98 -4.48 -7.67 11.34
CA MET A 98 -4.80 -8.06 9.97
C MET A 98 -6.31 -7.99 9.76
N CYS A 99 -6.75 -8.24 8.53
CA CYS A 99 -8.13 -8.45 8.17
C CYS A 99 -8.28 -9.69 7.29
N THR A 100 -9.44 -10.33 7.33
CA THR A 100 -9.86 -11.23 6.25
C THR A 100 -10.24 -10.42 5.02
N MET A 101 -10.02 -10.94 3.82
CA MET A 101 -10.53 -10.26 2.62
C MET A 101 -12.07 -10.16 2.62
N SER A 102 -12.77 -11.25 3.01
CA SER A 102 -14.24 -11.34 3.10
C SER A 102 -14.96 -10.68 1.91
N SER A 103 -14.69 -11.19 0.71
CA SER A 103 -15.19 -10.68 -0.57
C SER A 103 -14.97 -9.17 -0.69
N SER A 104 -13.71 -8.75 -0.59
CA SER A 104 -13.21 -7.38 -0.60
C SER A 104 -13.59 -6.48 0.59
N SER A 105 -14.48 -6.91 1.50
CA SER A 105 -14.92 -6.06 2.60
C SER A 105 -13.77 -5.64 3.51
N GLY A 106 -12.90 -6.57 3.89
CA GLY A 106 -11.75 -6.25 4.74
C GLY A 106 -10.71 -5.40 4.03
N TYR A 107 -10.48 -5.62 2.73
CA TYR A 107 -9.66 -4.74 1.91
C TYR A 107 -10.19 -3.30 1.90
N ARG A 108 -11.50 -3.13 1.65
CA ARG A 108 -12.14 -1.81 1.64
C ARG A 108 -11.97 -1.11 2.98
N ILE A 109 -12.21 -1.83 4.08
CA ILE A 109 -12.04 -1.28 5.43
C ILE A 109 -10.57 -0.98 5.73
N ALA A 110 -9.62 -1.81 5.26
CA ALA A 110 -8.19 -1.53 5.39
C ALA A 110 -7.85 -0.22 4.72
N MET A 111 -8.36 -0.03 3.49
CA MET A 111 -8.19 1.21 2.74
C MET A 111 -8.87 2.39 3.40
N GLU A 112 -10.09 2.28 3.88
CA GLU A 112 -10.83 3.38 4.52
C GLU A 112 -10.25 3.73 5.90
N GLU A 113 -10.23 2.77 6.82
CA GLU A 113 -10.02 2.97 8.26
C GLU A 113 -8.64 2.54 8.76
N GLY A 114 -8.01 1.54 8.15
CA GLY A 114 -6.70 0.99 8.56
C GLY A 114 -6.75 0.14 9.84
N PHE A 115 -5.76 -0.75 10.02
CA PHE A 115 -5.72 -1.73 11.11
C PHE A 115 -4.48 -1.63 12.03
N SER A 116 -3.39 -0.99 11.59
CA SER A 116 -2.16 -0.80 12.38
C SER A 116 -2.08 0.62 12.97
N GLY A 117 -1.75 0.73 14.26
CA GLY A 117 -1.76 1.99 15.02
C GLY A 117 -0.86 3.10 14.46
N LYS A 118 -1.18 4.35 14.82
CA LYS A 118 -0.50 5.65 14.57
C LYS A 118 -0.05 6.02 13.14
N ASP A 119 0.16 5.07 12.23
CA ASP A 119 0.64 5.31 10.86
C ASP A 119 -0.46 5.28 9.79
N VAL A 120 -1.74 5.13 10.20
CA VAL A 120 -2.91 5.49 9.37
C VAL A 120 -3.00 7.02 9.12
N GLY A 121 -1.94 7.78 9.43
CA GLY A 121 -1.78 9.21 9.20
C GLY A 121 -0.81 9.59 8.06
N GLY A 122 -0.20 8.63 7.36
CA GLY A 122 0.55 8.91 6.12
C GLY A 122 -0.40 9.20 4.95
N LEU A 123 -0.06 10.14 4.04
CA LEU A 123 -0.90 10.42 2.86
C LEU A 123 -1.15 9.20 2.00
N VAL A 124 -0.11 8.39 1.86
CA VAL A 124 -0.14 7.17 1.08
C VAL A 124 -0.47 6.06 2.04
N LYS A 125 -1.67 5.50 1.88
CA LYS A 125 -2.00 4.26 2.57
C LYS A 125 -1.63 3.11 1.68
N VAL A 126 -0.99 2.11 2.27
CA VAL A 126 -0.67 0.85 1.59
C VAL A 126 -1.45 -0.28 2.25
N VAL A 127 -2.03 -1.14 1.43
CA VAL A 127 -2.65 -2.40 1.86
C VAL A 127 -2.02 -3.53 1.07
N LEU A 128 -1.53 -4.53 1.81
CA LEU A 128 -1.07 -5.80 1.28
C LEU A 128 -2.21 -6.80 1.37
N SER A 129 -2.43 -7.57 0.32
CA SER A 129 -3.18 -8.84 0.36
C SER A 129 -2.20 -9.99 0.16
N PHE A 130 -2.27 -10.99 1.03
CA PHE A 130 -1.25 -12.03 1.13
C PHE A 130 -1.81 -13.37 1.60
N GLU A 131 -1.08 -14.44 1.29
CA GLU A 131 -1.33 -15.78 1.82
C GLU A 131 -0.90 -15.87 3.29
N GLY A 132 -1.77 -16.41 4.15
CA GLY A 132 -1.51 -16.52 5.59
C GLY A 132 -0.63 -17.70 6.01
N THR A 133 0.18 -18.25 5.11
CA THR A 133 0.95 -19.51 5.30
C THR A 133 1.93 -19.44 6.47
N ASN A 134 2.54 -18.27 6.68
CA ASN A 134 3.53 -18.02 7.74
C ASN A 134 2.93 -17.31 8.97
N ILE A 135 1.60 -17.30 9.08
CA ILE A 135 0.87 -16.69 10.19
C ILE A 135 0.47 -17.77 11.19
N GLU A 136 1.04 -17.67 12.39
CA GLU A 136 0.69 -18.48 13.54
C GLU A 136 -0.47 -17.88 14.33
N ASN A 137 -1.26 -18.76 14.97
CA ASN A 137 -2.25 -18.41 16.00
C ASN A 137 -3.17 -17.24 15.60
N HIS A 138 -3.75 -17.30 14.40
CA HIS A 138 -4.67 -16.26 13.97
C HIS A 138 -6.12 -16.56 14.38
N GLY A 139 -6.83 -15.53 14.85
CA GLY A 139 -8.22 -15.62 15.26
C GLY A 139 -8.95 -14.28 15.13
N HIS A 140 -10.27 -14.35 15.08
CA HIS A 140 -11.09 -13.14 15.08
C HIS A 140 -10.97 -12.38 16.40
N VAL A 141 -11.10 -11.06 16.32
CA VAL A 141 -11.17 -10.20 17.51
C VAL A 141 -12.43 -10.55 18.31
N SER A 142 -12.26 -10.90 19.60
CA SER A 142 -13.39 -11.14 20.50
C SER A 142 -14.37 -9.96 20.52
N THR A 143 -15.67 -10.24 20.55
CA THR A 143 -16.75 -9.24 20.65
C THR A 143 -16.64 -8.33 21.87
N ASP A 144 -15.93 -8.77 22.91
CA ASP A 144 -15.72 -8.01 24.14
C ASP A 144 -14.57 -7.00 24.03
N ASN A 145 -13.82 -7.01 22.92
CA ASN A 145 -12.72 -6.09 22.67
C ASN A 145 -13.23 -4.66 22.44
N GLU A 146 -12.50 -3.65 22.93
CA GLU A 146 -12.83 -2.23 22.76
C GLU A 146 -12.99 -1.79 21.30
N LEU A 147 -12.35 -2.48 20.35
CA LEU A 147 -12.49 -2.21 18.92
C LEU A 147 -13.95 -2.34 18.45
N TRP A 148 -14.73 -3.28 19.00
CA TRP A 148 -16.15 -3.43 18.67
C TRP A 148 -17.00 -2.23 19.10
N LYS A 149 -16.60 -1.54 20.16
CA LYS A 149 -17.28 -0.32 20.64
C LYS A 149 -16.93 0.90 19.80
N GLN A 150 -15.68 0.98 19.32
CA GLN A 150 -15.17 2.17 18.63
C GLN A 150 -15.35 2.10 17.11
N LYS A 151 -15.11 0.93 16.51
CA LYS A 151 -15.11 0.69 15.06
C LYS A 151 -15.68 -0.70 14.74
N PRO A 152 -16.99 -0.92 14.87
CA PRO A 152 -17.60 -2.24 14.72
C PRO A 152 -17.36 -2.87 13.33
N ARG A 153 -17.41 -2.07 12.26
CA ARG A 153 -17.10 -2.55 10.89
C ARG A 153 -15.67 -3.07 10.77
N THR A 154 -14.71 -2.34 11.34
CA THR A 154 -13.30 -2.77 11.43
C THR A 154 -13.17 -4.03 12.27
N ALA A 155 -13.84 -4.11 13.43
CA ALA A 155 -13.78 -5.27 14.30
C ALA A 155 -14.27 -6.56 13.63
N GLU A 156 -15.35 -6.48 12.83
CA GLU A 156 -15.97 -7.61 12.13
C GLU A 156 -15.00 -8.37 11.21
N VAL A 157 -14.18 -7.64 10.47
CA VAL A 157 -13.21 -8.22 9.51
C VAL A 157 -11.83 -8.41 10.12
N SER A 158 -11.62 -7.98 11.36
CA SER A 158 -10.29 -7.96 11.99
C SER A 158 -9.85 -9.35 12.43
N ILE A 159 -8.57 -9.61 12.20
CA ILE A 159 -7.85 -10.77 12.72
C ILE A 159 -6.70 -10.30 13.61
N ILE A 160 -6.46 -11.08 14.65
CA ILE A 160 -5.28 -11.03 15.51
C ILE A 160 -4.44 -12.26 15.19
N GLY A 161 -3.16 -12.09 14.92
CA GLY A 161 -2.23 -13.21 14.75
C GLY A 161 -0.79 -12.80 14.98
N SER A 162 0.11 -13.77 14.96
CA SER A 162 1.56 -13.54 15.04
C SER A 162 2.27 -14.28 13.93
N GLY A 163 3.44 -13.82 13.50
CA GLY A 163 4.18 -14.47 12.42
C GLY A 163 4.82 -13.44 11.51
N VAL A 164 5.03 -13.81 10.25
CA VAL A 164 5.72 -12.95 9.28
C VAL A 164 4.96 -12.92 7.97
N ILE A 165 4.94 -11.75 7.33
CA ILE A 165 4.51 -11.63 5.93
C ILE A 165 5.78 -11.63 5.08
N ASN A 166 5.96 -12.67 4.26
CA ASN A 166 7.09 -12.76 3.34
C ASN A 166 6.72 -12.18 1.96
N TYR A 167 7.76 -11.88 1.18
CA TYR A 167 7.63 -11.33 -0.16
C TYR A 167 6.80 -12.26 -1.08
N ASP A 168 7.08 -13.57 -1.04
CA ASP A 168 6.40 -14.57 -1.90
C ASP A 168 4.92 -14.79 -1.55
N ASP A 169 4.50 -14.38 -0.35
CA ASP A 169 3.10 -14.51 0.09
C ASP A 169 2.22 -13.40 -0.50
N ILE A 170 2.81 -12.30 -0.97
CA ILE A 170 2.08 -11.13 -1.46
C ILE A 170 1.40 -11.42 -2.79
N LYS A 171 0.07 -11.27 -2.83
CA LYS A 171 -0.72 -11.40 -4.06
C LYS A 171 -1.09 -10.06 -4.67
N LEU A 172 -1.25 -9.03 -3.84
CA LEU A 172 -1.61 -7.70 -4.27
C LEU A 172 -1.06 -6.65 -3.32
N VAL A 173 -0.47 -5.60 -3.88
CA VAL A 173 -0.11 -4.37 -3.17
C VAL A 173 -0.96 -3.25 -3.72
N SER A 174 -1.66 -2.56 -2.84
CA SER A 174 -2.54 -1.46 -3.23
C SER A 174 -2.10 -0.18 -2.53
N PHE A 175 -1.96 0.89 -3.29
CA PHE A 175 -1.59 2.22 -2.81
C PHE A 175 -2.78 3.16 -3.00
N ARG A 176 -3.15 3.88 -1.95
CA ARG A 176 -4.16 4.94 -1.98
C ARG A 176 -3.48 6.29 -1.83
N PHE A 177 -3.60 7.13 -2.85
CA PHE A 177 -3.02 8.48 -2.90
C PHE A 177 -4.11 9.54 -2.87
N PRO A 178 -3.89 10.71 -2.26
CA PRO A 178 -4.78 11.86 -2.44
C PRO A 178 -4.69 12.37 -3.87
N ILE A 179 -5.83 12.55 -4.52
CA ILE A 179 -5.88 12.79 -5.95
C ILE A 179 -5.18 14.09 -6.37
N ARG A 180 -5.27 15.14 -5.54
CA ARG A 180 -4.65 16.45 -5.78
C ARG A 180 -3.13 16.42 -5.88
N PHE A 181 -2.50 15.34 -5.40
CA PHE A 181 -1.06 15.15 -5.43
C PHE A 181 -0.65 14.06 -6.41
N TYR A 182 -1.60 13.42 -7.10
CA TYR A 182 -1.33 12.40 -8.09
C TYR A 182 -1.14 13.06 -9.47
N PRO A 183 -0.21 12.58 -10.32
CA PRO A 183 0.07 13.25 -11.59
C PRO A 183 -1.16 13.21 -12.50
N ALA A 184 -1.59 14.37 -12.98
CA ALA A 184 -2.85 14.53 -13.72
C ALA A 184 -2.86 13.73 -15.03
N GLU A 185 -1.70 13.62 -15.68
CA GLU A 185 -1.48 12.83 -16.89
C GLU A 185 -1.61 11.31 -16.67
N ARG A 186 -1.72 10.86 -15.40
CA ARG A 186 -1.90 9.47 -15.00
C ARG A 186 -3.26 9.19 -14.36
N LEU A 187 -4.15 10.20 -14.36
CA LEU A 187 -5.53 10.06 -13.93
C LEU A 187 -6.40 9.68 -15.15
N THR A 188 -7.43 8.89 -14.89
CA THR A 188 -8.52 8.70 -15.85
C THR A 188 -9.40 9.94 -15.93
N ASP A 189 -10.18 10.11 -16.99
CA ASP A 189 -11.10 11.25 -17.12
C ASP A 189 -12.06 11.36 -15.92
N ALA A 190 -12.61 10.23 -15.46
CA ALA A 190 -13.48 10.19 -14.28
C ALA A 190 -12.75 10.55 -12.97
N GLU A 191 -11.44 10.32 -12.89
CA GLU A 191 -10.62 10.75 -11.76
C GLU A 191 -10.28 12.25 -11.87
N LEU A 192 -10.03 12.78 -13.06
CA LEU A 192 -9.79 14.21 -13.26
C LEU A 192 -10.99 15.05 -12.79
N ASP A 193 -12.21 14.59 -13.05
CA ASP A 193 -13.45 15.23 -12.58
C ASP A 193 -13.53 15.36 -11.04
N LEU A 194 -12.74 14.56 -10.30
CA LEU A 194 -12.69 14.58 -8.84
C LEU A 194 -11.71 15.62 -8.27
N LEU A 195 -10.86 16.25 -9.09
CA LEU A 195 -9.88 17.25 -8.65
C LEU A 195 -10.55 18.52 -8.12
N ASP A 196 -11.69 18.90 -8.70
CA ASP A 196 -12.43 20.12 -8.35
C ASP A 196 -13.43 19.93 -7.18
N ALA A 197 -13.42 18.76 -6.53
CA ALA A 197 -14.30 18.49 -5.41
C ALA A 197 -13.82 19.20 -4.13
N GLU A 198 -14.74 19.84 -3.40
CA GLU A 198 -14.49 20.45 -2.08
C GLU A 198 -14.00 19.45 -1.00
N GLN A 199 -14.09 18.15 -1.29
CA GLN A 199 -13.68 17.07 -0.39
C GLN A 199 -12.36 16.44 -0.85
N ILE A 200 -11.55 15.96 0.10
CA ILE A 200 -10.37 15.16 -0.22
C ILE A 200 -10.80 13.87 -0.91
N LYS A 201 -10.47 13.72 -2.19
CA LYS A 201 -10.66 12.50 -2.97
C LYS A 201 -9.36 11.72 -3.09
N PHE A 202 -9.48 10.43 -3.36
CA PHE A 202 -8.35 9.50 -3.42
C PHE A 202 -8.39 8.69 -4.70
N VAL A 203 -7.19 8.35 -5.16
CA VAL A 203 -6.96 7.42 -6.25
C VAL A 203 -6.29 6.17 -5.70
N VAL A 204 -6.70 5.01 -6.21
CA VAL A 204 -6.12 3.72 -5.81
C VAL A 204 -5.39 3.11 -7.01
N ARG A 205 -4.19 2.62 -6.78
CA ARG A 205 -3.39 1.89 -7.76
C ARG A 205 -3.00 0.54 -7.18
N HIS A 206 -3.15 -0.49 -8.01
CA HIS A 206 -3.05 -1.89 -7.65
C HIS A 206 -1.88 -2.52 -8.39
N TYR A 207 -1.09 -3.34 -7.72
CA TYR A 207 0.06 -4.01 -8.31
C TYR A 207 0.08 -5.47 -7.89
N THR A 208 0.30 -6.36 -8.85
CA THR A 208 0.44 -7.80 -8.65
C THR A 208 1.84 -8.24 -9.02
N GLN A 209 2.33 -9.30 -8.40
CA GLN A 209 3.60 -9.90 -8.78
C GLN A 209 3.50 -10.48 -10.19
N LYS A 210 4.51 -10.24 -11.03
CA LYS A 210 4.60 -10.88 -12.34
C LYS A 210 4.59 -12.38 -12.13
N LYS A 211 3.64 -13.09 -12.75
CA LYS A 211 3.73 -14.54 -12.84
C LYS A 211 5.02 -14.86 -13.58
N ALA A 212 5.89 -15.67 -12.98
CA ALA A 212 7.03 -16.23 -13.70
C ALA A 212 6.48 -16.88 -14.98
N ALA A 213 7.00 -16.48 -16.14
CA ALA A 213 6.66 -17.14 -17.39
C ALA A 213 7.08 -18.61 -17.26
N GLN A 214 6.10 -19.50 -17.12
CA GLN A 214 6.31 -20.95 -17.14
C GLN A 214 6.56 -21.41 -18.58
#